data_AF-A0A2S5ADH4-F1
#
_entry.id   AF-A0A2S5ADH4-F1
#
_cell.length_a   1.000
_cell.length_b   1.000
_cell.length_c   1.000
_cell.angle_alpha   90.00
_cell.angle_beta   90.00
_cell.angle_gamma   90.00
#
_symmetry.space_group_name_H-M   'P 1'
#
loop_
_entity.id
_entity.type
_entity.pdbx_description
1 polymer ?
#
loop_
_entity_poly.entity_id
_entity_poly.type
_entity_poly.pdbx_seq_one_letter_code
_entity_poly.pdbx_strand_id
1 'polypeptide(L)'
;MKQKTITLFALMLMLTTMQSCTENEYGSITDSKSGSTESHNMGQNCMNCHKPGGGEAPAWKVAGTVYNEALTATNSNATVKLYTGPNETGILKYTIQVDAKGNFYTTSAIDFTGGLYPSVTGATSTYSMSTPIETGACNSCHNGVIKSKIWTN
;
A
#
# COMPACT_ATOMS: atom_id res chain seq x y z
N MET A 1 -73.91 -2.49 23.06
CA MET A 1 -73.78 -2.01 24.45
C MET A 1 -72.50 -2.56 25.07
N LYS A 2 -71.71 -1.64 25.64
CA LYS A 2 -70.71 -1.81 26.72
C LYS A 2 -69.41 -2.57 26.43
N GLN A 3 -68.38 -1.75 26.18
CA GLN A 3 -66.97 -1.96 26.51
C GLN A 3 -66.78 -2.63 27.88
N LYS A 4 -65.72 -3.41 28.04
CA LYS A 4 -64.81 -3.30 29.19
C LYS A 4 -63.39 -3.71 28.78
N THR A 5 -62.54 -2.69 28.77
CA THR A 5 -61.09 -2.69 28.75
C THR A 5 -60.49 -3.61 29.81
N ILE A 6 -59.54 -4.45 29.42
CA ILE A 6 -58.51 -4.99 30.32
C ILE A 6 -57.16 -4.65 29.70
N THR A 7 -56.61 -3.55 30.20
CA THR A 7 -55.20 -3.16 30.10
C THR A 7 -54.40 -4.13 30.95
N LEU A 8 -53.34 -4.76 30.42
CA LEU A 8 -52.02 -4.79 31.07
C LEU A 8 -50.98 -5.61 30.28
N PHE A 9 -49.79 -5.01 30.26
CA PHE A 9 -48.45 -5.59 30.17
C PHE A 9 -47.79 -5.84 28.81
N ALA A 10 -46.66 -5.13 28.71
CA ALA A 10 -45.40 -5.55 28.11
C ALA A 10 -45.32 -5.49 26.59
N LEU A 11 -45.07 -4.26 26.11
CA LEU A 11 -43.75 -3.91 25.57
C LEU A 11 -43.00 -5.08 24.92
N MET A 12 -43.55 -5.67 23.85
CA MET A 12 -42.76 -6.50 22.95
C MET A 12 -42.02 -5.53 22.02
N LEU A 13 -40.88 -5.12 22.54
CA LEU A 13 -39.78 -4.42 21.91
C LEU A 13 -39.76 -4.72 20.40
N MET A 14 -40.18 -3.72 19.62
CA MET A 14 -39.90 -3.62 18.20
C MET A 14 -38.37 -3.48 18.12
N LEU A 15 -37.67 -4.62 18.14
CA LEU A 15 -36.30 -4.73 17.67
C LEU A 15 -36.40 -4.51 16.17
N THR A 16 -36.50 -3.23 15.78
CA THR A 16 -35.92 -2.77 14.53
C THR A 16 -34.47 -3.20 14.65
N THR A 17 -34.14 -4.33 14.04
CA THR A 17 -32.77 -4.70 13.76
C THR A 17 -32.21 -3.49 13.05
N MET A 18 -31.45 -2.68 13.78
CA MET A 18 -30.45 -1.83 13.19
C MET A 18 -29.59 -2.81 12.43
N GLN A 19 -29.93 -2.99 11.15
CA GLN A 19 -29.00 -3.48 10.17
C GLN A 19 -27.88 -2.45 10.28
N SER A 20 -26.91 -2.75 11.14
CA SER A 20 -25.58 -2.22 10.97
C SER A 20 -25.21 -2.76 9.61
N CYS A 21 -25.53 -1.98 8.59
CA CYS A 21 -24.57 -1.75 7.55
C CYS A 21 -23.34 -1.30 8.34
N THR A 22 -22.48 -2.26 8.72
CA THR A 22 -21.07 -1.97 8.62
C THR A 22 -20.97 -1.56 7.17
N GLU A 23 -20.94 -0.25 6.94
CA GLU A 23 -20.40 0.24 5.69
C GLU A 23 -19.12 -0.56 5.60
N ASN A 24 -19.08 -1.50 4.67
CA ASN A 24 -17.84 -2.15 4.29
C ASN A 24 -17.01 -0.94 3.96
N GLU A 25 -16.16 -0.55 4.92
CA GLU A 25 -15.25 0.56 4.76
C GLU A 25 -14.56 0.17 3.47
N TYR A 26 -14.94 0.84 2.40
CA TYR A 26 -14.35 0.65 1.11
C TYR A 26 -12.98 1.26 1.34
N GLY A 27 -12.11 0.42 1.90
CA GLY A 27 -11.06 0.79 2.85
C GLY A 27 -10.22 1.86 2.20
N SER A 28 -10.20 3.04 2.81
CA SER A 28 -9.57 4.21 2.23
C SER A 28 -8.24 3.84 1.61
N ILE A 29 -8.05 4.20 0.33
CA ILE A 29 -6.80 3.97 -0.38
C ILE A 29 -5.68 4.60 0.46
N THR A 30 -4.88 3.74 1.05
CA THR A 30 -3.73 4.09 1.87
C THR A 30 -2.50 3.94 1.02
N ASP A 31 -1.98 5.09 0.59
CA ASP A 31 -0.78 5.23 -0.19
C ASP A 31 0.22 6.10 0.57
N SER A 32 1.51 5.79 0.41
CA SER A 32 2.58 6.66 0.86
C SER A 32 2.47 8.03 0.20
N LYS A 33 2.77 9.08 0.97
CA LYS A 33 2.69 10.48 0.54
C LYS A 33 3.97 11.19 0.92
N SER A 34 4.46 12.05 0.02
CA SER A 34 5.63 12.88 0.31
C SER A 34 5.42 13.69 1.60
N GLY A 35 6.45 13.72 2.44
CA GLY A 35 6.41 14.39 3.75
C GLY A 35 5.68 13.63 4.88
N SER A 36 4.97 12.53 4.58
CA SER A 36 4.32 11.72 5.62
C SER A 36 5.33 10.94 6.45
N THR A 37 5.08 10.82 7.75
CA THR A 37 5.93 10.09 8.70
C THR A 37 5.26 8.85 9.29
N GLU A 38 4.13 8.40 8.73
CA GLU A 38 3.32 7.30 9.29
C GLU A 38 3.99 5.93 9.19
N SER A 39 4.86 5.72 8.20
CA SER A 39 5.50 4.42 7.97
C SER A 39 6.59 4.10 9.00
N HIS A 40 7.12 2.87 8.95
CA HIS A 40 8.13 2.40 9.88
C HIS A 40 8.97 1.26 9.25
N ASN A 41 9.93 0.73 10.00
CA ASN A 41 10.73 -0.45 9.61
C ASN A 41 11.42 -0.35 8.24
N MET A 42 11.99 0.82 7.93
CA MET A 42 12.70 1.08 6.69
C MET A 42 13.74 -0.01 6.39
N GLY A 43 13.66 -0.59 5.19
CA GLY A 43 14.53 -1.66 4.70
C GLY A 43 14.00 -3.07 4.95
N GLN A 44 13.01 -3.26 5.83
CA GLN A 44 12.35 -4.55 5.99
C GLN A 44 11.31 -4.79 4.90
N ASN A 45 11.03 -6.05 4.59
CA ASN A 45 9.94 -6.37 3.67
C ASN A 45 8.59 -6.12 4.35
N CYS A 46 7.93 -5.01 3.99
CA CYS A 46 6.66 -4.58 4.57
C CYS A 46 5.59 -5.68 4.49
N MET A 47 5.58 -6.43 3.38
CA MET A 47 4.62 -7.51 3.12
C MET A 47 4.87 -8.79 3.95
N ASN A 48 5.90 -8.82 4.80
CA ASN A 48 6.01 -9.88 5.80
C ASN A 48 4.87 -9.77 6.83
N CYS A 49 4.51 -8.54 7.21
CA CYS A 49 3.42 -8.24 8.16
C CYS A 49 2.14 -7.81 7.43
N HIS A 50 2.27 -6.91 6.45
CA HIS A 50 1.17 -6.29 5.71
C HIS A 50 0.79 -7.06 4.45
N LYS A 51 0.27 -8.28 4.63
CA LYS A 51 -0.20 -9.16 3.56
C LYS A 51 -1.63 -9.63 3.82
N PRO A 52 -2.38 -10.10 2.82
CA PRO A 52 -3.68 -10.72 3.05
C PRO A 52 -3.57 -11.87 4.07
N GLY A 53 -4.40 -11.85 5.12
CA GLY A 53 -4.32 -12.81 6.23
C GLY A 53 -3.09 -12.63 7.14
N GLY A 54 -2.33 -11.55 6.98
CA GLY A 54 -1.29 -11.13 7.92
C GLY A 54 -1.88 -10.50 9.18
N GLY A 55 -1.04 -10.31 10.20
CA GLY A 55 -1.44 -9.73 11.48
C GLY A 55 -1.64 -8.22 11.44
N GLU A 56 -1.21 -7.54 10.37
CA GLU A 56 -1.24 -6.07 10.26
C GLU A 56 -2.02 -5.62 9.04
N ALA A 57 -2.97 -4.71 9.25
CA ALA A 57 -3.65 -3.97 8.19
C ALA A 57 -2.97 -2.61 7.96
N PRO A 58 -3.06 -2.04 6.74
CA PRO A 58 -3.60 -2.63 5.51
C PRO A 58 -2.70 -3.70 4.89
N ALA A 59 -3.22 -4.49 3.95
CA ALA A 59 -2.40 -5.35 3.11
C ALA A 59 -1.87 -4.57 1.90
N TRP A 60 -0.54 -4.45 1.77
CA TRP A 60 0.07 -3.71 0.68
C TRP A 60 0.03 -4.49 -0.64
N LYS A 61 -0.11 -3.77 -1.75
CA LYS A 61 -0.01 -4.30 -3.12
C LYS A 61 1.37 -4.08 -3.73
N VAL A 62 1.99 -2.95 -3.42
CA VAL A 62 3.41 -2.64 -3.67
C VAL A 62 3.95 -1.97 -2.43
N ALA A 63 5.18 -2.32 -2.02
CA ALA A 63 5.87 -1.67 -0.93
C ALA A 63 7.39 -1.82 -1.00
N GLY A 64 8.10 -0.80 -0.53
CA GLY A 64 9.50 -0.91 -0.19
C GLY A 64 10.15 0.38 0.34
N THR A 65 11.48 0.41 0.35
CA THR A 65 12.28 1.54 0.87
C THR A 65 13.34 1.98 -0.13
N VAL A 66 13.42 3.29 -0.36
CA VAL A 66 14.45 3.95 -1.18
C VAL A 66 15.54 4.53 -0.30
N TYR A 67 16.79 4.35 -0.71
CA TYR A 67 17.99 4.86 -0.06
C TYR A 67 18.68 5.93 -0.92
N ASN A 68 19.56 6.69 -0.29
CA ASN A 68 20.51 7.54 -0.99
C ASN A 68 21.55 6.70 -1.74
N GLU A 69 22.30 7.32 -2.65
CA GLU A 69 23.36 6.65 -3.42
C GLU A 69 24.43 5.96 -2.55
N ALA A 70 24.76 6.54 -1.40
CA ALA A 70 25.70 5.94 -0.45
C ALA A 70 25.13 4.70 0.29
N LEU A 71 23.84 4.42 0.15
CA LEU A 71 23.10 3.34 0.82
C LEU A 71 23.11 3.40 2.37
N THR A 72 23.50 4.55 2.93
CA THR A 72 23.67 4.79 4.38
C THR A 72 22.43 5.40 5.02
N ALA A 73 21.61 6.12 4.25
CA ALA A 73 20.38 6.75 4.72
C ALA A 73 19.24 6.55 3.73
N THR A 74 18.01 6.62 4.22
CA THR A 74 16.81 6.58 3.39
C THR A 74 16.66 7.87 2.59
N ASN A 75 16.09 7.80 1.39
CA ASN A 75 15.84 8.95 0.53
C ASN A 75 14.33 9.20 0.43
N SER A 76 13.87 10.32 0.97
CA SER A 76 12.48 10.74 0.95
C SER A 76 12.09 11.58 -0.27
N ASN A 77 13.07 12.01 -1.07
CA ASN A 77 12.86 12.82 -2.25
C ASN A 77 12.91 11.96 -3.52
N ALA A 78 12.01 10.98 -3.59
CA ALA A 78 11.95 10.05 -4.69
C ALA A 78 10.51 9.70 -5.06
N THR A 79 10.33 9.17 -6.27
CA THR A 79 9.07 8.63 -6.76
C THR A 79 9.34 7.28 -7.43
N VAL A 80 8.49 6.31 -7.15
CA VAL A 80 8.51 5.00 -7.80
C VAL A 80 7.47 4.97 -8.90
N LYS A 81 7.87 4.51 -10.09
CA LYS A 81 7.01 4.39 -11.27
C LYS A 81 7.02 2.96 -11.77
N LEU A 82 5.88 2.47 -12.24
CA LEU A 82 5.74 1.12 -12.78
C LEU A 82 5.32 1.20 -14.25
N TYR A 83 6.16 0.67 -15.12
CA TYR A 83 5.97 0.67 -16.57
C TYR A 83 5.58 -0.71 -17.10
N THR A 84 5.00 -0.78 -18.29
CA THR A 84 4.73 -2.05 -18.98
C THR A 84 5.91 -2.60 -19.77
N GLY A 85 7.03 -1.86 -19.84
CA GLY A 85 8.23 -2.28 -20.57
C GLY A 85 9.52 -1.94 -19.81
N PRO A 86 10.63 -2.64 -20.12
CA PRO A 86 11.90 -2.47 -19.43
C PRO A 86 12.48 -1.06 -19.59
N ASN A 87 13.25 -0.60 -18.61
CA ASN A 87 14.01 0.65 -18.68
C ASN A 87 13.14 1.87 -19.07
N GLU A 88 11.97 2.02 -18.42
CA GLU A 88 11.00 3.10 -18.67
C GLU A 88 10.40 3.14 -20.09
N THR A 89 10.48 2.03 -20.83
CA THR A 89 9.75 1.87 -22.09
C THR A 89 8.30 1.45 -21.84
N GLY A 90 7.45 1.56 -22.86
CA GLY A 90 6.03 1.21 -22.75
C GLY A 90 5.20 2.27 -22.03
N ILE A 91 4.12 1.84 -21.37
CA ILE A 91 3.13 2.73 -20.74
C ILE A 91 3.45 2.86 -19.24
N LEU A 92 3.50 4.09 -18.73
CA LEU A 92 3.49 4.34 -17.29
C LEU A 92 2.10 4.01 -16.72
N LYS A 93 2.02 3.00 -15.85
CA LYS A 93 0.76 2.53 -15.27
C LYS A 93 0.49 3.11 -13.88
N TYR A 94 1.53 3.19 -13.06
CA TYR A 94 1.40 3.59 -11.65
C TYR A 94 2.55 4.48 -11.23
N THR A 95 2.24 5.44 -10.37
CA THR A 95 3.19 6.35 -9.73
C THR A 95 2.92 6.32 -8.24
N ILE A 96 3.93 6.00 -7.44
CA ILE A 96 3.86 5.86 -5.99
C ILE A 96 4.88 6.82 -5.38
N GLN A 97 4.41 7.71 -4.52
CA GLN A 97 5.26 8.70 -3.86
C GLN A 97 6.07 8.04 -2.74
N VAL A 98 7.31 8.46 -2.54
CA VAL A 98 8.09 8.07 -1.38
C VAL A 98 7.78 9.03 -0.23
N ASP A 99 7.64 8.50 0.98
CA ASP A 99 7.33 9.27 2.18
C ASP A 99 8.57 9.87 2.86
N ALA A 100 8.38 10.61 3.96
CA ALA A 100 9.49 11.28 4.67
C ALA A 100 10.51 10.30 5.28
N LYS A 101 10.15 9.04 5.47
CA LYS A 101 11.04 7.98 5.98
C LYS A 101 11.68 7.17 4.85
N GLY A 102 11.43 7.54 3.59
CA GLY A 102 11.96 6.85 2.42
C GLY A 102 11.21 5.57 2.06
N ASN A 103 10.05 5.31 2.67
CA ASN A 103 9.20 4.18 2.31
C ASN A 103 8.21 4.56 1.22
N PHE A 104 7.84 3.60 0.40
CA PHE A 104 6.70 3.67 -0.50
C PHE A 104 5.79 2.48 -0.29
N TYR A 105 4.49 2.68 -0.37
CA TYR A 105 3.50 1.62 -0.26
C TYR A 105 2.16 2.06 -0.85
N THR A 106 1.37 1.09 -1.27
CA THR A 106 0.02 1.34 -1.76
C THR A 106 -0.91 0.16 -1.47
N THR A 107 -2.17 0.47 -1.19
CA THR A 107 -3.28 -0.48 -1.18
C THR A 107 -4.06 -0.50 -2.49
N SER A 108 -3.81 0.48 -3.36
CA SER A 108 -4.41 0.56 -4.69
C SER A 108 -4.19 -0.73 -5.46
N ALA A 109 -5.21 -1.16 -6.19
CA ALA A 109 -5.09 -2.35 -7.03
C ALA A 109 -3.99 -2.16 -8.08
N ILE A 110 -3.09 -3.14 -8.16
CA ILE A 110 -2.01 -3.19 -9.14
C ILE A 110 -2.23 -4.40 -10.03
N ASP A 111 -2.41 -4.14 -11.32
CA ASP A 111 -2.44 -5.17 -12.36
C ASP A 111 -1.02 -5.54 -12.78
N PHE A 112 -0.56 -6.71 -12.34
CA PHE A 112 0.73 -7.29 -12.72
C PHE A 112 0.64 -8.18 -13.97
N THR A 113 -0.51 -8.26 -14.64
CA THR A 113 -0.68 -9.08 -15.85
C THR A 113 0.30 -8.61 -16.92
N GLY A 114 1.13 -9.53 -17.42
CA GLY A 114 2.19 -9.21 -18.39
C GLY A 114 3.47 -8.62 -17.79
N GLY A 115 3.54 -8.47 -16.46
CA GLY A 115 4.69 -7.94 -15.74
C GLY A 115 4.76 -6.42 -15.73
N LEU A 116 5.33 -5.85 -14.67
CA LEU A 116 5.61 -4.43 -14.56
C LEU A 116 7.10 -4.18 -14.34
N TYR A 117 7.63 -3.07 -14.82
CA TYR A 117 9.04 -2.72 -14.74
C TYR A 117 9.21 -1.48 -13.86
N PRO A 118 9.70 -1.65 -12.62
CA PRO A 118 9.89 -0.54 -11.71
C PRO A 118 10.99 0.42 -12.17
N SER A 119 10.79 1.69 -11.88
CA SER A 119 11.79 2.74 -11.94
C SER A 119 11.69 3.61 -10.69
N VAL A 120 12.83 4.04 -10.17
CA VAL A 120 12.92 4.98 -9.05
C VAL A 120 13.59 6.25 -9.55
N THR A 121 12.85 7.36 -9.49
CA THR A 121 13.30 8.70 -9.90
C THR A 121 13.57 9.53 -8.66
N GLY A 122 14.80 10.01 -8.50
CA GLY A 122 15.19 11.02 -7.51
C GLY A 122 15.25 12.41 -8.14
N ALA A 123 16.02 13.31 -7.52
CA ALA A 123 16.09 14.70 -7.97
C ALA A 123 16.83 14.88 -9.31
N THR A 124 17.84 14.06 -9.60
CA THR A 124 18.70 14.22 -10.80
C THR A 124 18.99 12.90 -11.53
N SER A 125 18.62 11.77 -10.94
CA SER A 125 18.88 10.44 -11.48
C SER A 125 17.61 9.59 -11.48
N THR A 126 17.58 8.60 -12.35
CA THR A 126 16.54 7.59 -12.41
C THR A 126 17.18 6.23 -12.65
N TYR A 127 16.75 5.24 -11.88
CA TYR A 127 17.21 3.86 -11.99
C TYR A 127 16.04 2.96 -12.29
N SER A 128 16.20 2.16 -13.34
CA SER A 128 15.09 1.43 -13.95
C SER A 128 15.43 -0.05 -14.11
N MET A 129 14.46 -0.91 -13.83
CA MET A 129 14.62 -2.35 -13.98
C MET A 129 14.44 -2.77 -15.44
N SER A 130 15.29 -3.70 -15.87
CA SER A 130 15.18 -4.37 -17.18
C SER A 130 14.40 -5.69 -17.12
N THR A 131 14.08 -6.17 -15.92
CA THR A 131 13.30 -7.40 -15.66
C THR A 131 11.97 -7.05 -15.02
N PRO A 132 10.86 -7.71 -15.40
CA PRO A 132 9.56 -7.42 -14.81
C PRO A 132 9.46 -7.95 -13.39
N ILE A 133 8.54 -7.35 -12.62
CA ILE A 133 8.03 -7.86 -11.36
C ILE A 133 6.60 -8.39 -11.58
N GLU A 134 6.29 -9.48 -10.88
CA GLU A 134 4.95 -10.07 -10.80
C GLU A 134 4.33 -9.89 -9.40
N THR A 135 5.10 -9.34 -8.46
CA THR A 135 4.67 -9.02 -7.10
C THR A 135 5.26 -7.68 -6.67
N GLY A 136 4.59 -6.99 -5.75
CA GLY A 136 5.05 -5.68 -5.27
C GLY A 136 5.91 -5.70 -4.01
N ALA A 137 6.41 -6.86 -3.57
CA ALA A 137 7.23 -7.00 -2.36
C ALA A 137 8.69 -6.58 -2.63
N CYS A 138 8.97 -5.31 -2.89
CA CYS A 138 10.25 -4.88 -3.46
C CYS A 138 11.46 -5.21 -2.57
N ASN A 139 11.34 -5.04 -1.24
CA ASN A 139 12.41 -5.41 -0.29
C ASN A 139 12.59 -6.93 -0.10
N SER A 140 11.74 -7.80 -0.67
CA SER A 140 12.04 -9.23 -0.72
C SER A 140 13.26 -9.53 -1.58
N CYS A 141 13.49 -8.74 -2.63
CA CYS A 141 14.66 -8.81 -3.51
C CYS A 141 15.73 -7.77 -3.13
N HIS A 142 15.31 -6.53 -2.87
CA HIS A 142 16.20 -5.39 -2.63
C HIS A 142 16.46 -5.16 -1.13
N ASN A 143 17.10 -6.13 -0.48
CA ASN A 143 17.41 -6.10 0.95
C ASN A 143 18.88 -5.80 1.26
N GLY A 144 19.73 -5.59 0.24
CA GLY A 144 21.17 -5.37 0.40
C GLY A 144 21.99 -6.66 0.53
N VAL A 145 21.34 -7.84 0.53
CA VAL A 145 22.00 -9.15 0.57
C VAL A 145 21.80 -9.90 -0.75
N ILE A 146 20.56 -10.02 -1.23
CA ILE A 146 20.22 -10.71 -2.49
C ILE A 146 20.46 -9.79 -3.68
N LYS A 147 19.94 -8.55 -3.60
CA LYS A 147 20.22 -7.46 -4.52
C LYS A 147 20.53 -6.20 -3.71
N SER A 148 21.19 -5.24 -4.34
CA SER A 148 21.38 -3.92 -3.74
C SER A 148 20.04 -3.36 -3.26
N LYS A 149 20.07 -2.52 -2.21
CA LYS A 149 18.90 -1.74 -1.81
C LYS A 149 18.42 -0.90 -3.00
N ILE A 150 17.15 -0.51 -3.00
CA ILE A 150 16.62 0.44 -3.98
C ILE A 150 17.19 1.81 -3.65
N TRP A 151 17.73 2.53 -4.62
CA TRP A 151 18.34 3.82 -4.35
C TRP A 151 18.24 4.77 -5.55
N THR A 152 18.35 6.05 -5.24
CA THR A 152 18.50 7.15 -6.19
C THR A 152 19.24 8.31 -5.51
N ASN A 153 19.70 9.28 -6.28
CA ASN A 153 20.36 10.49 -5.78
C ASN A 153 19.45 11.38 -4.91
#